data_AF-A0A7J4ML85-F1
#
_entry.id   AF-A0A7J4ML85-F1
#
_cell.length_a   1.000
_cell.length_b   1.000
_cell.length_c   1.000
_cell.angle_alpha   90.00
_cell.angle_beta   90.00
_cell.angle_gamma   90.00
#
_symmetry.space_group_name_H-M   'P 1'
#
loop_
_entity.id
_entity.type
_entity.pdbx_description
1 polymer ?
#
loop_
_entity_poly.entity_id
_entity_poly.type
_entity_poly.pdbx_seq_one_letter_code
_entity_poly.pdbx_strand_id
1 'polypeptide(L)'
;MSTENDGKIGAPSALLGWLIAPLAILVALLADYGLDFGLVLEMKEMEPYAVIAIAAILGMAPRVMKEFEIIQQGAALSLATLVVSLVLAEGVSIYMDSNFLGLIFFIVMFGGYLLDSNGRHGWNTVMIFGFTGLWTAIVAAAHFADTQTKLYTLDGQEYIRTSAWQEATGFVFFNTLGIFVVLGLLAAVLLRGVLTPATDKGWFG
;
A
#
# COMPACT_ATOMS: atom_id res chain seq x y z
N MET A 1 19.65 30.17 -29.97
CA MET A 1 20.24 29.38 -28.87
C MET A 1 19.41 28.11 -28.79
N SER A 2 19.98 26.96 -29.19
CA SER A 2 19.26 25.69 -29.35
C SER A 2 18.73 25.21 -28.00
N THR A 3 17.44 24.85 -27.96
CA THR A 3 16.71 24.26 -26.84
C THR A 3 16.78 22.72 -26.86
N GLU A 4 17.92 22.14 -27.24
CA GLU A 4 18.10 20.68 -27.33
C GLU A 4 18.69 20.03 -26.07
N ASN A 5 18.99 20.78 -25.00
CA ASN A 5 19.69 20.21 -23.83
C ASN A 5 18.88 20.08 -22.54
N ASP A 6 17.59 20.45 -22.52
CA ASP A 6 16.75 20.29 -21.32
C ASP A 6 16.06 18.92 -21.23
N GLY A 7 16.20 18.06 -22.25
CA GLY A 7 15.47 16.79 -22.35
C GLY A 7 16.03 15.60 -21.55
N LYS A 8 17.07 15.77 -20.73
CA LYS A 8 17.75 14.64 -20.06
C LYS A 8 18.17 14.88 -18.61
N ILE A 9 17.44 15.70 -17.87
CA ILE A 9 17.58 15.70 -16.40
C ILE A 9 16.59 14.67 -15.82
N GLY A 10 17.00 13.40 -15.90
CA GLY A 10 16.67 12.32 -14.95
C GLY A 10 15.24 12.17 -14.48
N ALA A 11 14.26 11.95 -15.37
CA ALA A 11 13.02 11.32 -14.94
C ALA A 11 13.33 9.84 -14.61
N PRO A 12 13.13 9.37 -13.37
CA PRO A 12 13.27 7.96 -13.03
C PRO A 12 12.36 7.13 -13.93
N SER A 13 12.88 6.03 -14.49
CA SER A 13 12.09 5.10 -15.29
C SER A 13 10.83 4.69 -14.54
N ALA A 14 9.67 4.65 -15.21
CA ALA A 14 8.42 4.25 -14.57
C ALA A 14 8.49 2.85 -13.93
N LEU A 15 9.41 2.00 -14.40
CA LEU A 15 9.73 0.69 -13.84
C LEU A 15 10.34 0.76 -12.44
N LEU A 16 11.12 1.79 -12.12
CA LEU A 16 11.67 1.99 -10.78
C LEU A 16 10.57 2.25 -9.75
N GLY A 17 9.46 2.87 -10.18
CA GLY A 17 8.28 3.06 -9.36
C GLY A 17 7.64 1.74 -8.90
N TRP A 18 7.81 0.65 -9.65
CA TRP A 18 7.29 -0.67 -9.25
C TRP A 18 7.98 -1.23 -8.00
N LEU A 19 9.18 -0.76 -7.65
CA LEU A 19 9.90 -1.18 -6.46
C LEU A 19 9.29 -0.64 -5.16
N ILE A 20 8.38 0.33 -5.23
CA ILE A 20 7.75 0.94 -4.05
C ILE A 20 6.93 -0.10 -3.28
N ALA A 21 6.16 -0.94 -3.97
CA ALA A 21 5.31 -1.92 -3.30
C ALA A 21 6.12 -3.04 -2.61
N PRO A 22 7.11 -3.67 -3.28
CA PRO A 22 8.04 -4.57 -2.61
C PRO A 22 8.75 -3.92 -1.41
N LEU A 23 9.15 -2.65 -1.53
CA LEU A 23 9.81 -1.95 -0.43
C LEU A 23 8.87 -1.76 0.77
N ALA A 24 7.61 -1.41 0.54
CA ALA A 24 6.60 -1.34 1.61
C ALA A 24 6.41 -2.69 2.31
N ILE A 25 6.43 -3.80 1.56
CA ILE A 25 6.33 -5.16 2.12
C ILE A 25 7.58 -5.51 2.93
N LEU A 26 8.78 -5.17 2.44
CA LEU A 26 10.02 -5.39 3.21
C LEU A 26 10.00 -4.61 4.52
N VAL A 27 9.47 -3.39 4.52
CA VAL A 27 9.27 -2.59 5.74
C VAL A 27 8.26 -3.27 6.67
N ALA A 28 7.22 -3.91 6.14
CA ALA A 28 6.28 -4.68 6.96
C ALA A 28 6.92 -5.91 7.60
N LEU A 29 7.72 -6.66 6.84
CA LEU A 29 8.48 -7.79 7.37
C LEU A 29 9.51 -7.35 8.42
N LEU A 30 10.15 -6.19 8.21
CA LEU A 30 11.06 -5.61 9.19
C LEU A 30 10.33 -5.18 10.47
N ALA A 31 9.13 -4.60 10.33
CA ALA A 31 8.31 -4.23 11.46
C ALA A 31 7.94 -5.46 12.30
N ASP A 32 7.61 -6.57 11.66
CA ASP A 32 7.37 -7.84 12.36
C ASP A 32 8.59 -8.34 13.12
N TYR A 33 9.77 -8.35 12.48
CA TYR A 33 11.00 -8.78 13.16
C TYR A 33 11.29 -7.97 14.44
N GLY A 34 10.90 -6.69 14.47
CA GLY A 34 11.11 -5.81 15.62
C GLY A 34 10.02 -5.86 16.68
N LEU A 35 8.78 -6.16 16.31
CA LEU A 35 7.60 -5.97 17.16
C LEU A 35 6.77 -7.25 17.37
N ASP A 36 7.16 -8.35 16.70
CA ASP A 36 6.63 -9.70 16.85
C ASP A 36 5.10 -9.75 16.81
N PHE A 37 4.53 -9.24 15.72
CA PHE A 37 3.08 -9.24 15.54
C PHE A 37 2.58 -10.48 14.77
N GLY A 38 3.41 -11.52 14.65
CA GLY A 38 3.02 -12.80 14.09
C GLY A 38 2.90 -12.84 12.58
N LEU A 39 3.66 -12.02 11.84
CA LEU A 39 3.81 -12.23 10.39
C LEU A 39 4.72 -13.43 10.13
N VAL A 40 4.11 -14.61 10.05
CA VAL A 40 4.81 -15.80 9.60
C VAL A 40 5.08 -15.66 8.10
N LEU A 41 6.34 -15.89 7.67
CA LEU A 41 6.76 -15.95 6.26
C LEU A 41 6.23 -17.22 5.55
N GLU A 42 5.04 -17.67 5.92
CA GLU A 42 4.34 -18.75 5.26
C GLU A 42 3.59 -18.19 4.05
N MET A 43 3.37 -19.07 3.05
CA MET A 43 2.91 -18.64 1.74
C MET A 43 1.52 -17.98 1.81
N LYS A 44 0.65 -18.42 2.72
CA LYS A 44 -0.73 -17.94 2.85
C LYS A 44 -0.81 -16.54 3.46
N GLU A 45 0.02 -16.25 4.44
CA GLU A 45 0.11 -14.98 5.15
C GLU A 45 0.67 -13.88 4.24
N MET A 46 1.48 -14.28 3.25
CA MET A 46 2.06 -13.39 2.25
C MET A 46 1.14 -13.09 1.06
N GLU A 47 0.14 -13.93 0.77
CA GLU A 47 -0.77 -13.74 -0.37
C GLU A 47 -1.45 -12.34 -0.39
N PRO A 48 -1.98 -11.81 0.73
CA PRO A 48 -2.57 -10.47 0.76
C PRO A 48 -1.57 -9.36 0.40
N TYR A 49 -0.31 -9.49 0.81
CA TYR A 49 0.75 -8.55 0.46
C TYR A 49 1.09 -8.63 -1.03
N ALA A 50 1.15 -9.84 -1.59
CA ALA A 50 1.35 -10.03 -3.02
C ALA A 50 0.22 -9.41 -3.84
N VAL A 51 -1.03 -9.56 -3.41
CA VAL A 51 -2.20 -8.91 -4.03
C VAL A 51 -2.04 -7.38 -4.06
N ILE A 52 -1.63 -6.77 -2.95
CA ILE A 52 -1.37 -5.32 -2.86
C ILE A 52 -0.23 -4.91 -3.80
N ALA A 53 0.86 -5.70 -3.86
CA ALA A 53 1.98 -5.41 -4.76
C ALA A 53 1.58 -5.48 -6.24
N ILE A 54 0.83 -6.51 -6.63
CA ILE A 54 0.31 -6.67 -7.98
C ILE A 54 -0.59 -5.49 -8.33
N ALA A 55 -1.51 -5.11 -7.42
CA ALA A 55 -2.37 -3.94 -7.60
C ALA A 55 -1.56 -2.66 -7.86
N ALA A 56 -0.52 -2.42 -7.05
CA ALA A 56 0.33 -1.24 -7.18
C ALA A 56 1.09 -1.21 -8.52
N ILE A 57 1.64 -2.35 -8.93
CA ILE A 57 2.33 -2.50 -10.23
C ILE A 57 1.35 -2.21 -11.38
N LEU A 58 0.16 -2.81 -11.33
CA LEU A 58 -0.87 -2.63 -12.34
C LEU A 58 -1.42 -1.20 -12.38
N GLY A 59 -1.52 -0.53 -11.24
CA GLY A 59 -1.90 0.90 -11.18
C GLY A 59 -0.89 1.80 -11.89
N MET A 60 0.39 1.41 -11.92
CA MET A 60 1.44 2.12 -12.66
C MET A 60 1.62 1.63 -14.11
N ALA A 61 0.98 0.53 -14.51
CA ALA A 61 1.16 -0.06 -15.84
C ALA A 61 0.78 0.89 -17.00
N PRO A 62 -0.31 1.69 -16.93
CA PRO A 62 -0.63 2.64 -17.99
C PRO A 62 0.48 3.67 -18.25
N ARG A 63 1.19 4.13 -17.21
CA ARG A 63 2.33 5.04 -17.36
C ARG A 63 3.50 4.35 -18.05
N VAL A 64 3.82 3.12 -17.65
CA VAL A 64 4.91 2.33 -18.25
C VAL A 64 4.64 2.09 -19.74
N MET A 65 3.41 1.71 -20.09
CA MET A 65 3.01 1.51 -21.49
C MET A 65 3.09 2.81 -22.30
N LYS A 66 2.82 3.96 -21.69
CA LYS A 66 3.01 5.27 -22.31
C LYS A 66 4.48 5.60 -22.56
N GLU A 67 5.37 5.31 -21.60
CA GLU A 67 6.81 5.55 -21.73
C GLU A 67 7.42 4.73 -22.89
N PHE A 68 6.89 3.54 -23.14
CA PHE A 68 7.25 2.70 -24.28
C PHE A 68 6.50 3.01 -25.59
N GLU A 69 5.75 4.12 -25.65
CA GLU A 69 4.95 4.55 -26.82
C GLU A 69 3.90 3.51 -27.28
N ILE A 70 3.47 2.61 -26.39
CA ILE A 70 2.49 1.55 -26.70
C ILE A 70 1.06 2.11 -26.76
N ILE A 71 0.76 3.14 -25.97
CA ILE A 71 -0.61 3.70 -25.81
C ILE A 71 -0.57 5.24 -25.81
N GLN A 72 -1.53 5.87 -26.51
CA GLN A 72 -1.75 7.33 -26.48
C GLN A 72 -2.78 7.73 -25.40
N GLN A 73 -2.61 8.90 -24.78
CA GLN A 73 -3.54 9.39 -23.75
C GLN A 73 -4.91 9.75 -24.34
N GLY A 74 -5.98 9.30 -23.68
CA GLY A 74 -7.35 9.71 -23.96
C GLY A 74 -8.29 9.35 -22.79
N ALA A 75 -9.46 9.99 -22.73
CA ALA A 75 -10.48 9.73 -21.69
C ALA A 75 -10.95 8.26 -21.66
N ALA A 76 -10.80 7.53 -22.77
CA ALA A 76 -11.07 6.10 -22.85
C ALA A 76 -10.13 5.27 -21.95
N LEU A 77 -8.91 5.74 -21.67
CA LEU A 77 -7.93 5.02 -20.87
C LEU A 77 -8.36 4.95 -19.41
N SER A 78 -8.84 6.05 -18.83
CA SER A 78 -9.31 6.04 -17.44
C SER A 78 -10.54 5.17 -17.24
N LEU A 79 -11.45 5.17 -18.22
CA LEU A 79 -12.62 4.29 -18.21
C LEU A 79 -12.20 2.82 -18.37
N ALA A 80 -11.28 2.52 -19.28
CA ALA A 80 -10.75 1.17 -19.46
C ALA A 80 -10.04 0.68 -18.18
N THR A 81 -9.19 1.50 -17.56
CA THR A 81 -8.53 1.16 -16.30
C THR A 81 -9.53 0.96 -15.17
N LEU A 82 -10.60 1.77 -15.09
CA LEU A 82 -11.69 1.57 -14.13
C LEU A 82 -12.34 0.19 -14.32
N VAL A 83 -12.80 -0.13 -15.53
CA VAL A 83 -13.46 -1.41 -15.82
C VAL A 83 -12.53 -2.60 -15.54
N VAL A 84 -11.28 -2.53 -16.00
CA VAL A 84 -10.28 -3.59 -15.74
C VAL A 84 -10.03 -3.75 -14.24
N SER A 85 -9.88 -2.65 -13.50
CA SER A 85 -9.66 -2.70 -12.06
C SER A 85 -10.85 -3.31 -11.30
N LEU A 86 -12.09 -3.07 -11.73
CA LEU A 86 -13.28 -3.67 -11.14
C LEU A 86 -13.32 -5.19 -11.39
N VAL A 87 -13.07 -5.62 -12.62
CA VAL A 87 -13.05 -7.05 -12.98
C VAL A 87 -11.94 -7.80 -12.23
N LEU A 88 -10.75 -7.21 -12.15
CA LEU A 88 -9.64 -7.81 -11.41
C LEU A 88 -9.89 -7.81 -9.89
N ALA A 89 -10.49 -6.75 -9.35
CA ALA A 89 -10.87 -6.71 -7.93
C ALA A 89 -11.90 -7.78 -7.57
N GLU A 90 -12.88 -8.02 -8.44
CA GLU A 90 -13.81 -9.14 -8.31
C GLU A 90 -13.06 -10.47 -8.37
N GLY A 91 -12.17 -10.65 -9.36
CA GLY A 91 -11.33 -11.85 -9.45
C GLY A 91 -10.50 -12.11 -8.19
N VAL A 92 -9.92 -11.06 -7.59
CA VAL A 92 -9.20 -11.15 -6.32
C VAL A 92 -10.12 -11.51 -5.17
N SER A 93 -11.32 -10.92 -5.09
CA SER A 93 -12.28 -11.25 -4.03
C SER A 93 -12.69 -12.71 -4.04
N ILE A 94 -12.88 -13.31 -5.23
CA ILE A 94 -13.23 -14.72 -5.41
C ILE A 94 -12.03 -15.62 -5.07
N TYR A 95 -10.84 -15.28 -5.57
CA TYR A 95 -9.63 -16.09 -5.36
C TYR A 95 -9.18 -16.10 -3.90
N MET A 96 -9.23 -14.94 -3.24
CA MET A 96 -8.81 -14.76 -1.84
C MET A 96 -9.92 -15.01 -0.82
N ASP A 97 -11.13 -15.35 -1.28
CA ASP A 97 -12.34 -15.44 -0.45
C ASP A 97 -12.54 -14.22 0.47
N SER A 98 -12.24 -13.02 -0.06
CA SER A 98 -12.21 -11.77 0.72
C SER A 98 -12.58 -10.55 -0.12
N ASN A 99 -13.81 -10.09 0.07
CA ASN A 99 -14.31 -8.83 -0.52
C ASN A 99 -13.46 -7.62 -0.11
N PHE A 100 -12.89 -7.66 1.10
CA PHE A 100 -12.06 -6.58 1.60
C PHE A 100 -10.73 -6.49 0.85
N LEU A 101 -10.09 -7.63 0.54
CA LEU A 101 -8.89 -7.65 -0.30
C LEU A 101 -9.19 -7.25 -1.74
N GLY A 102 -10.33 -7.64 -2.29
CA GLY A 102 -10.80 -7.14 -3.59
C GLY A 102 -10.95 -5.61 -3.60
N LEU A 103 -11.52 -5.03 -2.54
CA LEU A 103 -11.63 -3.58 -2.38
C LEU A 103 -10.26 -2.89 -2.27
N ILE A 104 -9.35 -3.42 -1.46
CA ILE A 104 -7.98 -2.90 -1.35
C ILE A 104 -7.30 -2.93 -2.73
N PHE A 105 -7.41 -4.06 -3.44
CA PHE A 105 -6.87 -4.20 -4.79
C PHE A 105 -7.41 -3.14 -5.73
N PHE A 106 -8.73 -2.94 -5.75
CA PHE A 106 -9.37 -1.89 -6.55
C PHE A 106 -8.81 -0.50 -6.24
N ILE A 107 -8.75 -0.13 -4.95
CA ILE A 107 -8.30 1.20 -4.55
C ILE A 107 -6.82 1.40 -4.89
N VAL A 108 -5.96 0.41 -4.62
CA VAL A 108 -4.53 0.51 -4.89
C VAL A 108 -4.27 0.56 -6.41
N MET A 109 -4.98 -0.23 -7.21
CA MET A 109 -4.82 -0.22 -8.66
C MET A 109 -5.40 1.04 -9.30
N PHE A 110 -6.69 1.31 -9.10
CA PHE A 110 -7.37 2.43 -9.76
C PHE A 110 -7.00 3.77 -9.13
N GLY A 111 -6.98 3.85 -7.81
CA GLY A 111 -6.51 5.05 -7.09
C GLY A 111 -5.05 5.34 -7.39
N GLY A 112 -4.21 4.31 -7.52
CA GLY A 112 -2.81 4.44 -7.92
C GLY A 112 -2.68 5.01 -9.32
N TYR A 113 -3.47 4.49 -10.26
CA TYR A 113 -3.57 5.07 -11.61
C TYR A 113 -4.02 6.53 -11.61
N LEU A 114 -5.03 6.90 -10.81
CA LEU A 114 -5.51 8.28 -10.73
C LEU A 114 -4.45 9.22 -10.16
N LEU A 115 -3.73 8.80 -9.12
CA LEU A 115 -2.65 9.60 -8.54
C LEU A 115 -1.47 9.72 -9.52
N ASP A 116 -1.10 8.63 -10.17
CA ASP A 116 0.03 8.57 -11.07
C ASP A 116 -0.21 9.37 -12.37
N SER A 117 -1.41 9.26 -12.95
CA SER A 117 -1.81 10.01 -14.15
C SER A 117 -1.92 11.51 -13.92
N ASN A 118 -2.22 11.94 -12.69
CA ASN A 118 -2.24 13.34 -12.28
C ASN A 118 -0.87 13.86 -11.80
N GLY A 119 0.21 13.07 -11.95
CA GLY A 119 1.55 13.46 -11.50
C GLY A 119 1.73 13.48 -9.98
N ARG A 120 0.77 12.96 -9.21
CA ARG A 120 0.82 12.90 -7.73
C ARG A 120 1.55 11.66 -7.24
N HIS A 121 2.77 11.44 -7.75
CA HIS A 121 3.54 10.21 -7.51
C HIS A 121 3.89 10.00 -6.03
N GLY A 122 4.16 11.08 -5.28
CA GLY A 122 4.40 10.97 -3.83
C GLY A 122 3.18 10.47 -3.05
N TRP A 123 1.98 10.94 -3.41
CA TRP A 123 0.73 10.46 -2.83
C TRP A 123 0.45 9.00 -3.20
N ASN A 124 0.85 8.56 -4.40
CA ASN A 124 0.78 7.15 -4.78
C ASN A 124 1.68 6.29 -3.87
N THR A 125 2.90 6.74 -3.56
CA THR A 125 3.78 6.08 -2.58
C THR A 125 3.13 5.98 -1.20
N VAL A 126 2.57 7.08 -0.69
CA VAL A 126 1.87 7.11 0.60
C VAL A 126 0.69 6.15 0.61
N MET A 127 -0.07 6.07 -0.49
CA MET A 127 -1.20 5.17 -0.62
C MET A 127 -0.75 3.70 -0.59
N ILE A 128 0.29 3.34 -1.34
CA ILE A 128 0.83 1.96 -1.34
C ILE A 128 1.27 1.57 0.08
N PHE A 129 2.07 2.41 0.74
CA PHE A 129 2.47 2.17 2.13
C PHE A 129 1.29 2.12 3.10
N GLY A 130 0.30 2.99 2.92
CA GLY A 130 -0.90 3.03 3.75
C GLY A 130 -1.73 1.75 3.64
N PHE A 131 -1.92 1.20 2.44
CA PHE A 131 -2.66 -0.05 2.26
C PHE A 131 -1.87 -1.29 2.65
N THR A 132 -0.55 -1.31 2.43
CA THR A 132 0.31 -2.34 3.03
C THR A 132 0.23 -2.30 4.55
N GLY A 133 0.33 -1.11 5.14
CA GLY A 133 0.23 -0.89 6.57
C GLY A 133 -1.15 -1.17 7.16
N LEU A 134 -2.22 -0.94 6.39
CA LEU A 134 -3.58 -1.31 6.78
C LEU A 134 -3.69 -2.82 6.97
N TRP A 135 -3.15 -3.61 6.03
CA TRP A 135 -3.14 -5.06 6.18
C TRP A 135 -2.25 -5.49 7.36
N THR A 136 -1.05 -4.92 7.48
CA THR A 136 -0.16 -5.19 8.63
C THR A 136 -0.82 -4.82 9.97
N ALA A 137 -1.57 -3.73 10.05
CA ALA A 137 -2.29 -3.33 11.24
C ALA A 137 -3.39 -4.33 11.61
N ILE A 138 -4.10 -4.90 10.63
CA ILE A 138 -5.09 -5.96 10.86
C ILE A 138 -4.40 -7.21 11.42
N VAL A 139 -3.31 -7.64 10.80
CA VAL A 139 -2.56 -8.82 11.25
C VAL A 139 -2.03 -8.62 12.67
N ALA A 140 -1.40 -7.46 12.95
CA ALA A 140 -0.88 -7.16 14.26
C ALA A 140 -1.96 -7.12 15.35
N ALA A 141 -3.12 -6.52 15.04
CA ALA A 141 -4.25 -6.46 15.95
C ALA A 141 -4.88 -7.84 16.18
N ALA A 142 -4.98 -8.68 15.14
CA ALA A 142 -5.46 -10.05 15.25
C ALA A 142 -4.52 -10.90 16.12
N HIS A 143 -3.20 -10.80 15.89
CA HIS A 143 -2.20 -11.49 16.70
C HIS A 143 -2.27 -11.06 18.17
N PHE A 144 -2.39 -9.77 18.45
CA PHE A 144 -2.59 -9.28 19.82
C PHE A 144 -3.88 -9.85 20.44
N ALA A 145 -4.97 -9.85 19.68
CA ALA A 145 -6.26 -10.37 20.12
C ALA A 145 -6.20 -11.87 20.48
N ASP A 146 -5.47 -12.67 19.71
CA ASP A 146 -5.33 -14.12 19.91
C ASP A 146 -4.34 -14.48 21.03
N THR A 147 -3.29 -13.68 21.22
CA THR A 147 -2.25 -13.96 22.23
C THR A 147 -2.54 -13.38 23.61
N GLN A 148 -3.33 -12.30 23.70
CA GLN A 148 -3.63 -11.62 24.96
C GLN A 148 -5.02 -11.97 25.49
N THR A 149 -5.08 -12.27 26.78
CA THR A 149 -6.33 -12.64 27.45
C THR A 149 -7.11 -11.42 27.93
N LYS A 150 -8.44 -11.55 27.90
CA LYS A 150 -9.39 -10.63 28.54
C LYS A 150 -9.68 -10.99 30.01
N LEU A 151 -9.15 -12.11 30.50
CA LEU A 151 -9.36 -12.64 31.85
C LEU A 151 -8.22 -12.20 32.76
N TYR A 152 -8.56 -11.50 33.84
CA TYR A 152 -7.60 -11.04 34.84
C TYR A 152 -7.98 -11.58 36.20
N THR A 153 -7.04 -12.16 36.93
CA THR A 153 -7.27 -12.60 38.31
C THR A 153 -6.80 -11.53 39.28
N LEU A 154 -7.70 -11.02 40.11
CA LEU A 154 -7.36 -10.12 41.22
C LEU A 154 -7.95 -10.70 42.51
N ASP A 155 -7.11 -10.86 43.54
CA ASP A 155 -7.48 -11.46 44.83
C ASP A 155 -8.19 -12.83 44.73
N GLY A 156 -7.79 -13.65 43.75
CA GLY A 156 -8.36 -14.99 43.52
C GLY A 156 -9.71 -15.01 42.82
N GLN A 157 -10.25 -13.85 42.41
CA GLN A 157 -11.46 -13.74 41.59
C GLN A 157 -11.10 -13.40 40.14
N GLU A 158 -11.77 -14.06 39.19
CA GLU A 158 -11.62 -13.75 37.77
C GLU A 158 -12.51 -12.56 37.36
N TYR A 159 -11.89 -11.57 36.73
CA TYR A 159 -12.52 -10.40 36.15
C TYR A 159 -12.36 -10.42 34.63
N ILE A 160 -13.47 -10.27 33.92
CA ILE A 160 -13.48 -10.13 32.47
C ILE A 160 -13.35 -8.65 32.13
N ARG A 161 -12.25 -8.24 31.49
CA ARG A 161 -11.99 -6.86 31.05
C ARG A 161 -12.07 -6.73 29.53
N THR A 162 -13.23 -7.03 28.96
CA THR A 162 -13.46 -6.97 27.50
C THR A 162 -13.18 -5.59 26.92
N SER A 163 -13.59 -4.52 27.62
CA SER A 163 -13.37 -3.14 27.14
C SER A 163 -11.89 -2.78 27.04
N ALA A 164 -11.09 -3.10 28.07
CA ALA A 164 -9.66 -2.84 28.08
C ALA A 164 -8.92 -3.66 27.02
N TRP A 165 -9.35 -4.90 26.80
CA TRP A 165 -8.82 -5.75 25.73
C TRP A 165 -9.12 -5.16 24.35
N GLN A 166 -10.37 -4.73 24.09
CA GLN A 166 -10.74 -4.07 22.83
C GLN A 166 -9.98 -2.76 22.60
N GLU A 167 -9.79 -1.95 23.65
CA GLU A 167 -9.01 -0.71 23.60
C GLU A 167 -7.54 -0.99 23.25
N ALA A 168 -6.93 -2.01 23.86
CA ALA A 168 -5.56 -2.40 23.57
C ALA A 168 -5.41 -2.95 22.13
N THR A 169 -6.34 -3.79 21.66
CA THR A 169 -6.37 -4.25 20.27
C THR A 169 -6.50 -3.08 19.29
N GLY A 170 -7.39 -2.12 19.59
CA GLY A 170 -7.54 -0.90 18.80
C GLY A 170 -6.26 -0.05 18.79
N PHE A 171 -5.58 0.08 19.94
CA PHE A 171 -4.31 0.79 20.04
C PHE A 171 -3.24 0.17 19.13
N VAL A 172 -3.10 -1.17 19.14
CA VAL A 172 -2.15 -1.88 18.25
C VAL A 172 -2.49 -1.61 16.78
N PHE A 173 -3.77 -1.72 16.40
CA PHE A 173 -4.21 -1.43 15.03
C PHE A 173 -3.85 0.00 14.59
N PHE A 174 -4.30 1.02 15.33
CA PHE A 174 -4.13 2.41 14.92
C PHE A 174 -2.66 2.86 14.98
N ASN A 175 -1.89 2.35 15.94
CA ASN A 175 -0.46 2.65 16.03
C ASN A 175 0.31 2.07 14.83
N THR A 176 0.09 0.80 14.50
CA THR A 176 0.72 0.16 13.34
C THR A 176 0.33 0.89 12.05
N LEU A 177 -0.95 1.20 11.85
CA LEU A 177 -1.41 1.96 10.69
C LEU A 177 -0.73 3.34 10.62
N GLY A 178 -0.68 4.05 11.75
CA GLY A 178 -0.06 5.38 11.84
C GLY A 178 1.42 5.37 11.47
N ILE A 179 2.17 4.38 11.95
CA ILE A 179 3.59 4.20 11.61
C ILE A 179 3.77 4.03 10.10
N PHE A 180 2.95 3.20 9.45
CA PHE A 180 3.06 3.00 8.00
C PHE A 180 2.68 4.22 7.18
N VAL A 181 1.69 5.00 7.61
CA VAL A 181 1.38 6.28 6.96
C VAL A 181 2.58 7.23 7.07
N VAL A 182 3.20 7.34 8.24
CA VAL A 182 4.41 8.16 8.44
C VAL A 182 5.58 7.65 7.59
N LEU A 183 5.80 6.34 7.53
CA LEU A 183 6.83 5.73 6.68
C LEU A 183 6.53 5.96 5.19
N GLY A 184 5.27 5.91 4.78
CA GLY A 184 4.86 6.26 3.42
C GLY A 184 5.14 7.72 3.08
N LEU A 185 4.89 8.64 4.01
CA LEU A 185 5.24 10.06 3.86
C LEU A 185 6.76 10.24 3.75
N LEU A 186 7.53 9.58 4.61
CA LEU A 186 9.00 9.60 4.57
C LEU A 186 9.53 9.04 3.24
N ALA A 187 9.05 7.87 2.83
CA ALA A 187 9.43 7.22 1.58
C ALA A 187 9.07 8.10 0.37
N ALA A 188 7.91 8.75 0.38
CA ALA A 188 7.50 9.68 -0.67
C ALA A 188 8.43 10.90 -0.79
N VAL A 189 9.07 11.34 0.30
CA VAL A 189 10.07 12.42 0.28
C VAL A 189 11.44 11.90 -0.15
N LEU A 190 11.91 10.79 0.43
CA LEU A 190 13.24 10.25 0.19
C LEU A 190 13.41 9.63 -1.20
N LEU A 191 12.36 9.01 -1.72
CA LEU A 191 12.39 8.32 -3.02
C LEU A 191 12.04 9.25 -4.19
N ARG A 192 11.70 10.51 -3.89
CA ARG A 192 11.39 11.52 -4.91
C ARG A 192 12.61 11.81 -5.76
N GLY A 193 12.44 11.73 -7.08
CA GLY A 193 13.53 11.90 -8.04
C GLY A 193 14.48 10.71 -8.15
N VAL A 194 14.24 9.63 -7.37
CA VAL A 194 15.03 8.38 -7.43
C VAL A 194 14.18 7.22 -7.95
N LEU A 195 13.07 6.89 -7.27
CA LEU A 195 12.14 5.84 -7.69
C LEU A 195 10.83 6.40 -8.23
N THR A 196 10.45 7.61 -7.83
CA THR A 196 9.28 8.32 -8.35
C THR A 196 9.71 9.59 -9.09
N PRO A 197 9.06 9.93 -10.22
CA PRO A 197 9.29 11.21 -10.86
C PRO A 197 9.05 12.37 -9.90
N ALA A 198 9.93 13.37 -9.95
CA ALA A 198 9.69 14.61 -9.23
C ALA A 198 8.48 15.30 -9.87
N THR A 199 7.43 15.51 -9.08
CA THR A 199 6.24 16.19 -9.57
C THR A 199 6.54 17.68 -9.81
N ASP A 200 6.03 18.23 -10.90
CA ASP A 200 6.23 19.64 -11.31
C ASP A 200 5.45 20.61 -10.42
N LYS A 201 4.39 20.14 -9.78
CA LYS A 201 3.60 20.89 -8.79
C LYS A 201 4.02 20.44 -7.40
N GLY A 202 4.20 21.36 -6.45
CA GLY A 202 4.47 20.99 -5.06
C GLY A 202 3.39 20.05 -4.48
N TRP A 203 3.63 19.45 -3.31
CA TRP A 203 2.69 18.49 -2.69
C TRP A 203 1.25 19.00 -2.51
N PHE A 204 1.06 20.33 -2.49
CA PHE A 204 -0.21 21.01 -2.29
C PHE A 204 -0.78 21.68 -3.56
N GLY A 205 -0.27 21.33 -4.75
CA GLY A 205 -0.58 22.00 -6.03
C GLY A 205 -1.45 21.22 -7.02
#